data_AF-A0A0C3L5X6-F1
#
_entry.id   AF-A0A0C3L5X6-F1
#
_cell.length_a   1.000
_cell.length_b   1.000
_cell.length_c   1.000
_cell.angle_alpha   90.00
_cell.angle_beta   90.00
_cell.angle_gamma   90.00
#
_symmetry.space_group_name_H-M   'P 1'
#
loop_
_entity.id
_entity.type
_entity.pdbx_description
1 polymer ?
#
loop_
_entity_poly.entity_id
_entity_poly.type
_entity_poly.pdbx_seq_one_letter_code
_entity_poly.pdbx_strand_id
1 'polypeptide(L)'
;MSAILRSLASASRPVLRTSLAAYPAPSAARSLWSASRLPVPPSTAYSSLRSTLSNPQSISLRQFHATPSAKATLNQVQRGARKRVKRKTKAPALTGCQQRKGVITYIGIKKPKKPNSAERKIAKVKLTNGFHVTAYIMGEGHNLQEHGVVLLRGGRTQDLGLKYKVVRGAHDFSGVAGRRTSRSKYGAKKPKSN
;
A
#
# COMPACT_ATOMS: atom_id res chain seq x y z
N MET A 1 8.63 -73.57 -0.13
CA MET A 1 10.02 -74.00 -0.37
C MET A 1 10.87 -72.76 -0.63
N SER A 2 11.74 -72.47 0.35
CA SER A 2 13.03 -71.73 0.29
C SER A 2 13.05 -70.35 -0.38
N ALA A 3 13.11 -69.23 0.35
CA ALA A 3 14.23 -68.73 1.16
C ALA A 3 15.51 -68.48 0.34
N ILE A 4 15.99 -67.23 0.29
CA ILE A 4 17.38 -66.82 0.56
C ILE A 4 17.41 -65.29 0.78
N LEU A 5 17.90 -64.95 1.98
CA LEU A 5 18.26 -63.63 2.49
C LEU A 5 19.53 -63.08 1.84
N ARG A 6 19.66 -61.75 1.80
CA ARG A 6 20.88 -60.90 1.80
C ARG A 6 20.40 -59.44 1.81
N SER A 7 20.98 -58.44 2.45
CA SER A 7 22.00 -58.27 3.50
C SER A 7 22.06 -56.75 3.74
N LEU A 8 22.36 -56.36 4.97
CA LEU A 8 22.44 -54.99 5.51
C LEU A 8 23.45 -54.08 4.79
N ALA A 9 23.14 -52.78 4.69
CA ALA A 9 24.11 -51.68 4.81
C ALA A 9 23.41 -50.33 5.02
N SER A 10 23.60 -49.76 6.21
CA SER A 10 23.28 -48.37 6.55
C SER A 10 24.28 -47.42 5.89
N ALA A 11 23.80 -46.32 5.31
CA ALA A 11 24.65 -45.21 4.89
C ALA A 11 23.99 -43.88 5.29
N SER A 12 24.43 -43.37 6.43
CA SER A 12 24.20 -42.02 6.92
C SER A 12 24.77 -40.99 5.94
N ARG A 13 23.97 -40.01 5.53
CA ARG A 13 24.43 -38.88 4.72
C ARG A 13 25.06 -37.80 5.62
N PRO A 14 26.24 -37.26 5.29
CA PRO A 14 26.89 -36.25 6.11
C PRO A 14 26.28 -34.86 5.86
N VAL A 15 26.14 -34.13 6.97
CA VAL A 15 25.77 -32.72 7.05
C VAL A 15 27.03 -31.88 6.82
N LEU A 16 27.07 -31.04 5.78
CA LEU A 16 28.12 -30.03 5.64
C LEU A 16 27.68 -28.73 6.32
N ARG A 17 28.32 -28.50 7.46
CA ARG A 17 28.23 -27.35 8.36
C ARG A 17 29.37 -26.41 8.03
N THR A 18 29.08 -25.23 7.50
CA THR A 18 30.08 -24.15 7.36
C THR A 18 30.11 -23.30 8.63
N SER A 19 31.12 -23.57 9.46
CA SER A 19 31.81 -22.64 10.37
C SER A 19 32.57 -21.56 9.58
N LEU A 20 32.99 -20.39 10.05
CA LEU A 20 33.03 -19.66 11.32
C LEU A 20 33.48 -18.23 10.93
N ALA A 21 32.98 -17.19 11.58
CA ALA A 21 33.75 -15.96 11.79
C ALA A 21 33.21 -15.27 13.05
N ALA A 22 33.90 -15.53 14.16
CA ALA A 22 33.67 -14.91 15.45
C ALA A 22 34.31 -13.51 15.46
N TYR A 23 33.59 -12.52 15.95
CA TYR A 23 34.17 -11.25 16.38
C TYR A 23 33.98 -11.11 17.90
N PRO A 24 35.00 -10.65 18.64
CA PRO A 24 34.99 -10.62 20.09
C PRO A 24 34.21 -9.42 20.65
N ALA A 25 33.59 -9.62 21.81
CA ALA A 25 33.13 -8.56 22.70
C ALA A 25 34.31 -8.07 23.58
N PRO A 26 34.31 -6.78 23.97
CA PRO A 26 34.28 -6.45 25.42
C PRO A 26 33.34 -5.26 25.70
N SER A 27 32.41 -5.37 26.64
CA SER A 27 32.49 -5.03 28.08
C SER A 27 32.42 -3.53 28.43
N ALA A 28 31.28 -3.17 29.05
CA ALA A 28 31.05 -2.19 30.10
C ALA A 28 31.84 -0.87 30.15
N ALA A 29 31.12 0.27 30.15
CA ALA A 29 31.22 1.27 31.22
C ALA A 29 30.11 2.31 31.09
N ARG A 30 29.43 2.58 32.22
CA ARG A 30 28.59 3.76 32.44
C ARG A 30 29.50 4.99 32.48
N SER A 31 29.10 6.11 31.88
CA SER A 31 29.51 7.41 32.42
C SER A 31 28.49 8.49 32.10
N LEU A 32 28.34 9.35 33.11
CA LEU A 32 27.34 10.39 33.27
C LEU A 32 27.64 11.54 32.32
N TRP A 33 26.65 12.04 31.58
CA TRP A 33 26.75 13.36 30.98
C TRP A 33 26.65 14.41 32.08
N SER A 34 27.82 14.77 32.60
CA SER A 34 28.05 15.96 33.40
C SER A 34 27.86 17.18 32.52
N ALA A 35 26.90 18.02 32.89
CA ALA A 35 26.75 19.36 32.37
C ALA A 35 27.86 20.25 32.93
N SER A 36 28.70 20.80 32.06
CA SER A 36 29.56 21.93 32.42
C SER A 36 29.60 22.94 31.29
N ARG A 37 29.41 24.18 31.74
CA ARG A 37 29.38 25.47 31.05
C ARG A 37 30.68 25.74 30.30
N LEU A 38 30.64 26.73 29.40
CA LEU A 38 31.52 27.91 29.27
C LEU A 38 31.49 28.40 27.79
N PRO A 39 31.92 29.63 27.45
CA PRO A 39 31.90 30.91 28.19
C PRO A 39 31.27 32.07 27.36
N VAL A 40 30.89 33.15 28.04
CA VAL A 40 30.49 34.44 27.45
C VAL A 40 31.72 35.34 27.31
N PRO A 41 31.93 36.08 26.21
CA PRO A 41 32.94 37.14 26.16
C PRO A 41 32.38 38.49 26.66
N PRO A 42 33.17 39.31 27.39
CA PRO A 42 32.80 40.68 27.72
C PRO A 42 33.52 41.72 26.84
N SER A 43 33.06 42.96 27.00
CA SER A 43 33.72 44.23 26.63
C SER A 43 33.52 44.66 25.16
N THR A 44 33.31 45.92 24.78
CA THR A 44 33.49 47.21 25.46
C THR A 44 32.55 48.23 24.79
N ALA A 45 32.06 49.20 25.57
CA ALA A 45 31.31 50.35 25.09
C ALA A 45 32.15 51.24 24.14
N TYR A 46 31.52 51.75 23.09
CA TYR A 46 31.89 53.04 22.50
C TYR A 46 30.61 53.77 22.11
N SER A 47 30.34 54.86 22.84
CA SER A 47 29.42 55.90 22.46
C SER A 47 30.10 56.80 21.43
N SER A 48 29.40 57.16 20.36
CA SER A 48 29.60 58.45 19.71
C SER A 48 28.32 58.85 18.97
N LEU A 49 27.93 60.09 19.26
CA LEU A 49 26.77 60.81 18.75
C LEU A 49 26.99 61.14 17.27
N ARG A 50 25.96 60.99 16.43
CA ARG A 50 25.82 61.86 15.25
C ARG A 50 24.35 62.12 14.93
N SER A 51 24.12 63.39 14.62
CA SER A 51 22.89 64.16 14.57
C SER A 51 21.97 63.86 13.38
N THR A 52 20.72 64.22 13.59
CA THR A 52 19.58 64.29 12.66
C THR A 52 19.83 65.14 11.42
N LEU A 53 19.51 64.64 10.22
CA LEU A 53 19.08 65.46 9.09
C LEU A 53 17.96 64.73 8.30
N SER A 54 16.76 65.32 8.40
CA SER A 54 15.64 65.35 7.46
C SER A 54 15.58 64.30 6.34
N ASN A 55 14.66 63.34 6.46
CA ASN A 55 14.17 62.59 5.31
C ASN A 55 12.95 63.34 4.73
N PRO A 56 13.03 63.90 3.51
CA PRO A 56 11.91 64.60 2.92
C PRO A 56 10.80 63.61 2.58
N GLN A 57 9.59 63.98 2.98
CA GLN A 57 8.32 63.45 2.49
C GLN A 57 8.35 63.33 0.95
N SER A 58 8.12 62.14 0.41
CA SER A 58 7.50 61.84 -0.91
C SER A 58 7.78 60.35 -1.20
N ILE A 59 6.89 59.46 -1.64
CA ILE A 59 5.54 59.53 -2.19
C ILE A 59 4.81 58.27 -1.69
N SER A 60 3.61 58.46 -1.14
CA SER A 60 2.63 57.38 -1.06
C SER A 60 2.27 56.94 -2.48
N LEU A 61 2.72 55.76 -2.90
CA LEU A 61 1.93 54.93 -3.80
C LEU A 61 1.58 53.63 -3.08
N ARG A 62 0.51 53.71 -2.29
CA ARG A 62 -0.41 52.58 -2.16
C ARG A 62 -0.85 52.21 -3.56
N GLN A 63 -0.17 51.26 -4.19
CA GLN A 63 -0.70 50.65 -5.40
C GLN A 63 -1.64 49.54 -4.95
N PHE A 64 -2.90 49.93 -4.72
CA PHE A 64 -4.03 49.01 -4.76
C PHE A 64 -4.08 48.42 -6.19
N HIS A 65 -3.20 47.46 -6.48
CA HIS A 65 -3.28 46.71 -7.71
C HIS A 65 -4.54 45.85 -7.63
N ALA A 66 -5.57 46.24 -8.39
CA ALA A 66 -6.85 45.53 -8.49
C ALA A 66 -6.72 44.11 -9.10
N THR A 67 -5.52 43.71 -9.51
CA THR A 67 -5.26 42.37 -10.07
C THR A 67 -4.84 41.42 -8.95
N PRO A 68 -5.55 40.29 -8.73
CA PRO A 68 -5.14 39.30 -7.76
C PRO A 68 -3.74 38.77 -8.11
N SER A 69 -2.89 38.57 -7.09
CA SER A 69 -1.54 38.03 -7.26
C SER A 69 -1.58 36.72 -8.05
N ALA A 70 -1.04 36.75 -9.27
CA ALA A 70 -0.92 35.56 -10.10
C ALA A 70 0.08 34.61 -9.43
N LYS A 71 -0.32 33.35 -9.21
CA LYS A 71 0.48 32.32 -8.52
C LYS A 71 1.85 32.03 -9.16
N ALA A 72 2.10 32.55 -10.37
CA ALA A 72 3.39 32.52 -11.06
C ALA A 72 3.42 33.64 -12.12
N THR A 73 4.60 34.21 -12.38
CA THR A 73 4.83 35.21 -13.45
C THR A 73 4.75 34.56 -14.84
N LEU A 74 4.52 35.35 -15.89
CA LEU A 74 4.47 34.84 -17.27
C LEU A 74 5.78 34.13 -17.67
N ASN A 75 6.93 34.69 -17.31
CA ASN A 75 8.24 34.07 -17.56
C ASN A 75 8.40 32.75 -16.80
N GLN A 76 7.84 32.62 -15.59
CA GLN A 76 7.83 31.35 -14.85
C GLN A 76 6.94 30.31 -15.53
N VAL A 77 5.77 30.71 -16.05
CA VAL A 77 4.88 29.83 -16.81
C VAL A 77 5.54 29.40 -18.12
N GLN A 78 6.21 30.32 -18.84
CA GLN A 78 6.97 30.03 -20.06
C GLN A 78 8.12 29.06 -19.80
N ARG A 79 8.76 29.14 -18.62
CA ARG A 79 9.77 28.18 -18.14
C ARG A 79 9.17 26.86 -17.58
N GLY A 80 7.87 26.65 -17.69
CA GLY A 80 7.22 25.40 -17.31
C GLY A 80 6.85 25.26 -15.84
N ALA A 81 6.58 26.36 -15.13
CA ALA A 81 6.15 26.32 -13.72
C ALA A 81 4.85 25.51 -13.48
N ARG A 82 3.99 25.36 -14.49
CA ARG A 82 2.73 24.61 -14.37
C ARG A 82 2.95 23.14 -14.74
N LYS A 83 2.95 22.25 -13.73
CA LYS A 83 3.05 20.79 -13.94
C LYS A 83 1.72 20.12 -13.60
N ARG A 84 1.21 19.28 -14.49
CA ARG A 84 0.00 18.47 -14.24
C ARG A 84 0.34 17.31 -13.30
N VAL A 85 -0.34 17.24 -12.16
CA VAL A 85 -0.20 16.12 -11.21
C VAL A 85 -0.86 14.87 -11.81
N LYS A 86 -0.06 13.84 -12.11
CA LYS A 86 -0.56 12.54 -12.58
C LYS A 86 -1.11 11.73 -11.41
N ARG A 87 -2.38 11.31 -11.47
CA ARG A 87 -3.01 10.44 -10.46
C ARG A 87 -2.89 8.98 -10.86
N LYS A 88 -2.50 8.11 -9.92
CA LYS A 88 -2.47 6.67 -10.13
C LYS A 88 -3.87 6.08 -9.96
N THR A 89 -4.26 5.16 -10.84
CA THR A 89 -5.53 4.43 -10.74
C THR A 89 -5.54 3.51 -9.53
N LYS A 90 -6.69 3.39 -8.83
CA LYS A 90 -6.84 2.47 -7.70
C LYS A 90 -6.76 0.99 -8.09
N ALA A 91 -7.05 0.67 -9.36
CA ALA A 91 -7.11 -0.68 -9.92
C ALA A 91 -6.24 -0.82 -11.18
N PRO A 92 -4.91 -0.79 -11.07
CA PRO A 92 -4.00 -0.76 -12.23
C PRO A 92 -4.08 -2.02 -13.11
N ALA A 93 -4.35 -3.20 -12.52
CA ALA A 93 -4.36 -4.46 -13.25
C ALA A 93 -5.59 -4.65 -14.16
N LEU A 94 -6.58 -3.75 -14.11
CA LEU A 94 -7.68 -3.76 -15.08
C LEU A 94 -7.34 -3.00 -16.37
N THR A 95 -6.21 -2.26 -16.41
CA THR A 95 -5.73 -1.48 -17.56
C THR A 95 -6.83 -0.66 -18.25
N GLY A 96 -7.67 0.03 -17.47
CA GLY A 96 -8.77 0.87 -17.98
C GLY A 96 -10.11 0.16 -18.21
N CYS A 97 -10.14 -1.18 -18.19
CA CYS A 97 -11.41 -1.93 -18.28
C CYS A 97 -12.19 -1.86 -16.96
N GLN A 98 -13.53 -1.96 -17.04
CA GLN A 98 -14.39 -2.00 -15.84
C GLN A 98 -14.25 -3.34 -15.12
N GLN A 99 -14.21 -4.44 -15.89
CA GLN A 99 -14.11 -5.81 -15.40
C GLN A 99 -13.16 -6.60 -16.29
N ARG A 100 -12.52 -7.64 -15.74
CA ARG A 100 -11.64 -8.51 -16.52
C ARG A 100 -11.73 -9.95 -16.06
N LYS A 101 -11.78 -10.87 -17.02
CA LYS A 101 -11.79 -12.31 -16.81
C LYS A 101 -10.43 -12.77 -16.29
N GLY A 102 -10.44 -13.83 -15.48
CA GLY A 102 -9.23 -14.50 -15.03
C GLY A 102 -9.51 -15.91 -14.56
N VAL A 103 -8.44 -16.67 -14.38
CA VAL A 103 -8.45 -18.05 -13.87
C VAL A 103 -7.87 -18.05 -12.47
N ILE A 104 -8.53 -18.74 -11.54
CA ILE A 104 -8.06 -18.88 -10.17
C ILE A 104 -6.82 -19.79 -10.13
N THR A 105 -5.79 -19.32 -9.47
CA THR A 105 -4.58 -20.11 -9.17
C THR A 105 -4.68 -20.78 -7.81
N TYR A 106 -5.26 -20.10 -6.81
CA TYR A 106 -5.37 -20.60 -5.45
C TYR A 106 -6.48 -19.88 -4.69
N ILE A 107 -7.16 -20.60 -3.80
CA ILE A 107 -8.20 -20.07 -2.92
C ILE A 107 -7.76 -20.24 -1.48
N GLY A 108 -7.86 -19.18 -0.69
CA GLY A 108 -7.43 -19.23 0.70
C GLY A 108 -8.13 -18.22 1.59
N ILE A 109 -7.67 -18.15 2.83
CA ILE A 109 -8.22 -17.27 3.86
C ILE A 109 -7.12 -16.32 4.31
N LYS A 110 -7.47 -15.05 4.50
CA LYS A 110 -6.56 -14.03 5.06
C LYS A 110 -7.20 -13.35 6.25
N LYS A 111 -6.46 -13.22 7.35
CA LYS A 111 -6.88 -12.43 8.52
C LYS A 111 -6.78 -10.92 8.19
N PRO A 112 -7.75 -10.10 8.61
CA PRO A 112 -7.76 -8.66 8.39
C PRO A 112 -6.69 -7.95 9.22
N LYS A 113 -6.48 -6.67 8.92
CA LYS A 113 -5.70 -5.77 9.79
C LYS A 113 -6.46 -5.55 11.11
N LYS A 114 -5.73 -5.41 12.22
CA LYS A 114 -6.23 -4.89 13.51
C LYS A 114 -6.94 -3.54 13.24
N PRO A 115 -8.11 -3.22 13.82
CA PRO A 115 -8.79 -3.77 14.99
C PRO A 115 -9.69 -4.98 14.73
N ASN A 116 -9.90 -5.33 13.47
CA ASN A 116 -10.89 -6.34 13.10
C ASN A 116 -10.33 -7.75 13.28
N SER A 117 -11.21 -8.71 13.60
CA SER A 117 -10.91 -10.14 13.64
C SER A 117 -11.98 -10.87 12.84
N ALA A 118 -11.56 -11.61 11.81
CA ALA A 118 -12.44 -12.41 10.97
C ALA A 118 -11.60 -13.28 10.03
N GLU A 119 -12.24 -14.24 9.38
CA GLU A 119 -11.67 -14.96 8.25
C GLU A 119 -12.23 -14.41 6.95
N ARG A 120 -11.34 -13.86 6.12
CA ARG A 120 -11.74 -13.30 4.82
C ARG A 120 -11.30 -14.25 3.72
N LYS A 121 -12.28 -14.78 2.99
CA LYS A 121 -12.06 -15.64 1.82
C LYS A 121 -11.49 -14.82 0.66
N ILE A 122 -10.40 -15.31 0.07
CA ILE A 122 -9.65 -14.65 -1.01
C ILE A 122 -9.37 -15.64 -2.13
N ALA A 123 -9.20 -15.13 -3.35
CA ALA A 123 -8.73 -15.89 -4.50
C ALA A 123 -7.52 -15.19 -5.11
N LYS A 124 -6.45 -15.93 -5.38
CA LYS A 124 -5.36 -15.50 -6.28
C LYS A 124 -5.79 -15.84 -7.70
N VAL A 125 -5.79 -14.85 -8.58
CA VAL A 125 -6.33 -14.96 -9.94
C VAL A 125 -5.27 -14.50 -10.93
N LYS A 126 -5.02 -15.29 -11.97
CA LYS A 126 -4.28 -14.88 -13.16
C LYS A 126 -5.27 -14.26 -14.14
N LEU A 127 -5.19 -12.95 -14.35
CA LEU A 127 -6.04 -12.25 -15.30
C LEU A 127 -5.61 -12.54 -16.75
N THR A 128 -6.51 -12.32 -17.70
CA THR A 128 -6.21 -12.50 -19.14
C THR A 128 -5.07 -11.63 -19.65
N ASN A 129 -4.79 -10.50 -19.00
CA ASN A 129 -3.66 -9.62 -19.32
C ASN A 129 -2.34 -10.05 -18.65
N GLY A 130 -2.27 -11.25 -18.07
CA GLY A 130 -1.06 -11.84 -17.47
C GLY A 130 -0.79 -11.42 -16.03
N PHE A 131 -1.53 -10.46 -15.47
CA PHE A 131 -1.31 -10.03 -14.09
C PHE A 131 -1.85 -11.05 -13.09
N HIS A 132 -1.03 -11.37 -12.08
CA HIS A 132 -1.44 -12.14 -10.92
C HIS A 132 -1.96 -11.22 -9.82
N VAL A 133 -3.22 -11.41 -9.43
CA VAL A 133 -3.94 -10.49 -8.56
C VAL A 133 -4.67 -11.25 -7.47
N THR A 134 -4.60 -10.76 -6.23
CA THR A 134 -5.44 -11.26 -5.14
C THR A 134 -6.75 -10.49 -5.08
N ALA A 135 -7.86 -11.20 -5.20
CA ALA A 135 -9.22 -10.67 -5.17
C ALA A 135 -9.99 -11.19 -3.95
N TYR A 136 -10.87 -10.35 -3.42
CA TYR A 136 -11.76 -10.72 -2.32
C TYR A 136 -13.05 -11.39 -2.85
N ILE A 137 -13.45 -12.50 -2.21
CA ILE A 137 -14.66 -13.24 -2.53
C ILE A 137 -15.82 -12.64 -1.74
N MET A 138 -16.84 -12.13 -2.45
CA MET A 138 -17.92 -11.36 -1.81
C MET A 138 -19.06 -12.24 -1.28
N GLY A 139 -19.50 -11.95 -0.06
CA GLY A 139 -20.69 -12.56 0.54
C GLY A 139 -20.38 -13.84 1.32
N GLU A 140 -21.42 -14.58 1.63
CA GLU A 140 -21.36 -15.85 2.34
C GLU A 140 -21.28 -17.01 1.33
N GLY A 141 -20.55 -18.05 1.72
CA GLY A 141 -20.31 -19.23 0.89
C GLY A 141 -19.59 -18.94 -0.43
N HIS A 142 -18.97 -19.96 -1.01
CA HIS A 142 -18.47 -19.90 -2.39
C HIS A 142 -18.33 -21.32 -2.93
N ASN A 143 -18.50 -21.45 -4.24
CA ASN A 143 -18.33 -22.69 -5.00
C ASN A 143 -17.02 -22.70 -5.82
N LEU A 144 -16.13 -21.74 -5.56
CA LEU A 144 -14.95 -21.58 -6.39
C LEU A 144 -13.94 -22.68 -6.06
N GLN A 145 -13.28 -23.17 -7.11
CA GLN A 145 -12.22 -24.16 -7.05
C GLN A 145 -10.97 -23.58 -7.75
N GLU A 146 -9.84 -24.26 -7.59
CA GLU A 146 -8.66 -23.99 -8.41
C GLU A 146 -9.01 -24.17 -9.89
N HIS A 147 -8.39 -23.38 -10.76
CA HIS A 147 -8.68 -23.33 -12.20
C HIS A 147 -10.09 -22.84 -12.60
N GLY A 148 -10.94 -22.50 -11.63
CA GLY A 148 -12.22 -21.86 -11.90
C GLY A 148 -12.05 -20.52 -12.61
N VAL A 149 -12.92 -20.24 -13.56
CA VAL A 149 -12.98 -19.01 -14.33
C VAL A 149 -13.85 -17.99 -13.60
N VAL A 150 -13.32 -16.79 -13.40
CA VAL A 150 -14.01 -15.73 -12.68
C VAL A 150 -13.88 -14.37 -13.35
N LEU A 151 -14.84 -13.49 -13.03
CA LEU A 151 -14.83 -12.10 -13.45
C LEU A 151 -14.43 -11.21 -12.28
N LEU A 152 -13.37 -10.42 -12.47
CA LEU A 152 -12.89 -9.47 -11.47
C LEU A 152 -13.36 -8.06 -11.78
N ARG A 153 -13.71 -7.33 -10.73
CA ARG A 153 -13.98 -5.88 -10.78
C ARG A 153 -13.10 -5.12 -9.79
N GLY A 154 -12.97 -3.81 -10.04
CA GLY A 154 -12.32 -2.89 -9.10
C GLY A 154 -13.12 -2.77 -7.80
N GLY A 155 -12.41 -2.65 -6.67
CA GLY A 155 -13.05 -2.40 -5.38
C GLY A 155 -12.12 -2.72 -4.24
N ARG A 156 -11.73 -1.71 -3.46
CA ARG A 156 -10.87 -1.93 -2.30
C ARG A 156 -11.65 -2.64 -1.19
N THR A 157 -11.03 -3.65 -0.58
CA THR A 157 -11.46 -4.24 0.69
C THR A 157 -10.57 -3.64 1.77
N GLN A 158 -11.13 -2.70 2.53
CA GLN A 158 -10.36 -1.83 3.43
C GLN A 158 -9.55 -2.62 4.46
N ASP A 159 -10.18 -3.64 5.05
CA ASP A 159 -9.59 -4.51 6.08
C ASP A 159 -8.34 -5.27 5.62
N LEU A 160 -8.30 -5.68 4.35
CA LEU A 160 -7.22 -6.53 3.80
C LEU A 160 -6.24 -5.74 2.93
N GLY A 161 -6.61 -4.54 2.49
CA GLY A 161 -5.87 -3.77 1.49
C GLY A 161 -5.93 -4.35 0.07
N LEU A 162 -6.79 -5.33 -0.19
CA LEU A 162 -6.99 -5.89 -1.55
C LEU A 162 -7.71 -4.88 -2.43
N LYS A 163 -7.29 -4.76 -3.70
CA LYS A 163 -7.81 -3.75 -4.65
C LYS A 163 -8.98 -4.22 -5.51
N TYR A 164 -9.22 -5.53 -5.54
CA TYR A 164 -10.16 -6.18 -6.46
C TYR A 164 -11.12 -7.11 -5.73
N LYS A 165 -12.30 -7.29 -6.33
CA LYS A 165 -13.36 -8.17 -5.83
C LYS A 165 -13.84 -9.06 -6.97
N VAL A 166 -14.17 -10.31 -6.64
CA VAL A 166 -14.80 -11.24 -7.58
C VAL A 166 -16.29 -10.89 -7.72
N VAL A 167 -16.80 -10.87 -8.95
CA VAL A 167 -18.23 -10.62 -9.25
C VAL A 167 -19.03 -11.91 -9.07
N ARG A 168 -20.04 -11.91 -8.19
CA ARG A 168 -20.95 -13.07 -8.01
C ARG A 168 -21.89 -13.21 -9.21
N GLY A 169 -22.27 -14.45 -9.53
CA GLY A 169 -23.22 -14.77 -10.61
C GLY A 169 -22.64 -14.62 -12.01
N ALA A 170 -21.30 -14.67 -12.14
CA ALA A 170 -20.59 -14.55 -13.42
C ALA A 170 -19.58 -15.69 -13.57
N HIS A 171 -19.53 -16.29 -14.77
CA HIS A 171 -18.75 -17.49 -15.07
C HIS A 171 -19.02 -18.60 -14.04
N ASP A 172 -17.98 -19.24 -13.50
CA ASP A 172 -18.11 -20.38 -12.58
C ASP A 172 -18.49 -19.94 -11.16
N PHE A 173 -18.56 -18.62 -10.91
CA PHE A 173 -18.93 -18.10 -9.61
C PHE A 173 -20.44 -17.95 -9.47
N SER A 174 -21.06 -18.91 -8.79
CA SER A 174 -22.49 -18.88 -8.46
C SER A 174 -22.89 -17.66 -7.63
N GLY A 175 -24.20 -17.37 -7.57
CA GLY A 175 -24.76 -16.38 -6.67
C GLY A 175 -24.76 -16.81 -5.19
N VAL A 176 -25.09 -15.91 -4.28
CA VAL A 176 -25.38 -16.28 -2.87
C VAL A 176 -26.80 -16.88 -2.81
N ALA A 177 -26.91 -18.12 -2.32
CA ALA A 177 -28.21 -18.78 -2.14
C ALA A 177 -29.05 -18.09 -1.04
N GLY A 178 -30.38 -18.08 -1.19
CA GLY A 178 -31.30 -17.56 -0.18
C GLY A 178 -31.26 -16.05 0.06
N ARG A 179 -30.48 -15.28 -0.70
CA ARG A 179 -30.30 -13.84 -0.45
C ARG A 179 -31.51 -13.02 -0.91
N ARG A 180 -32.26 -12.47 0.06
CA ARG A 180 -33.45 -11.62 -0.19
C ARG A 180 -33.10 -10.16 -0.48
N THR A 181 -32.11 -9.59 0.22
CA THR A 181 -31.71 -8.18 0.09
C THR A 181 -30.43 -8.00 -0.71
N SER A 182 -30.31 -6.88 -1.46
CA SER A 182 -29.16 -6.59 -2.33
C SER A 182 -28.85 -7.71 -3.34
N ARG A 183 -29.87 -8.43 -3.82
CA ARG A 183 -29.75 -9.62 -4.66
C ARG A 183 -28.86 -9.43 -5.90
N SER A 184 -28.99 -8.28 -6.56
CA SER A 184 -28.25 -7.93 -7.78
C SER A 184 -26.73 -7.87 -7.55
N LYS A 185 -26.28 -7.43 -6.37
CA LYS A 185 -24.85 -7.35 -6.03
C LYS A 185 -24.20 -8.72 -5.83
N TYR A 186 -25.01 -9.71 -5.45
CA TYR A 186 -24.56 -11.05 -5.06
C TYR A 186 -25.04 -12.14 -6.02
N GLY A 187 -25.57 -11.78 -7.20
CA GLY A 187 -25.97 -12.72 -8.24
C GLY A 187 -27.15 -13.62 -7.86
N ALA A 188 -28.02 -13.20 -6.93
CA ALA A 188 -29.19 -13.98 -6.53
C ALA A 188 -30.41 -13.61 -7.40
N LYS A 189 -31.12 -14.62 -7.92
CA LYS A 189 -32.38 -14.44 -8.66
C LYS A 189 -33.51 -14.03 -7.71
N LYS A 190 -34.56 -13.38 -8.24
CA LYS A 190 -35.76 -13.09 -7.44
C LYS A 190 -36.40 -14.44 -7.07
N PRO A 191 -36.69 -14.71 -5.78
CA PRO A 191 -37.46 -15.89 -5.43
C PRO A 191 -38.83 -15.82 -6.10
N LYS A 192 -39.36 -16.98 -6.52
CA LYS A 192 -40.73 -17.07 -7.01
C LYS A 192 -41.65 -16.70 -5.84
N SER A 193 -42.60 -15.79 -6.07
CA SER A 193 -43.70 -15.63 -5.10
C SER A 193 -44.53 -16.90 -5.19
N ASN A 194 -44.76 -17.53 -4.04
CA ASN A 194 -45.90 -18.43 -3.93
C ASN A 194 -47.19 -17.60 -4.03
#